data_AF-A0A5S9ISM0-F1
#
_entry.id   AF-A0A5S9ISM0-F1
#
_cell.length_a   1.000
_cell.length_b   1.000
_cell.length_c   1.000
_cell.angle_alpha   90.00
_cell.angle_beta   90.00
_cell.angle_gamma   90.00
#
_symmetry.space_group_name_H-M   'P 1'
#
loop_
_entity.id
_entity.type
_entity.pdbx_description
1 polymer ?
#
loop_
_entity_poly.entity_id
_entity_poly.type
_entity_poly.pdbx_seq_one_letter_code
_entity_poly.pdbx_strand_id
1 'polypeptide(L)'
;MFSRKFIFLCTSFIFLTSCSLLSTIFKPDLEEEKRDRFEVATGHKLMSLYEKQDKLGYVFDQGTFIKNIWGGKKTESHTGQSITLTYTRKDFDKLKLFLGDNFNVGPSLESVHHVNVDLEDIRKYELVDIQPLVEYMGKNSLGLIRKDFVVSMIKVSRFTIRAYEKVMGQFGAEYRPFSMLKVGGKTGVSVHRKDEQIGYNVFIGYKLYNGSEWWDNNFESLPKVGVIVDQPKTESTIDRVRARVKGKIAQYNSLPEDDRNSLRMYIMTRSEYEDAWTLQSKAIVDTEGYFEGIVKLGTLESGNGHRYSIATFVTYFDINRDVNSQIPFLPFNKGKYVIRVTRKDVF
;
A
#
# COMPACT_ATOMS: atom_id res chain seq x y z
N MET A 1 -23.56 -51.57 51.19
CA MET A 1 -23.93 -52.26 49.94
C MET A 1 -24.56 -51.22 49.00
N PHE A 2 -23.73 -50.44 48.28
CA PHE A 2 -24.25 -49.40 47.37
C PHE A 2 -24.66 -50.06 46.05
N SER A 3 -25.93 -49.89 45.71
CA SER A 3 -26.60 -50.48 44.54
C SER A 3 -25.86 -50.15 43.24
N ARG A 4 -25.67 -51.17 42.39
CA ARG A 4 -25.13 -51.07 41.01
C ARG A 4 -25.84 -50.04 40.13
N LYS A 5 -27.01 -49.53 40.53
CA LYS A 5 -27.73 -48.45 39.82
C LYS A 5 -27.19 -47.04 40.12
N PHE A 6 -26.43 -46.85 41.21
CA PHE A 6 -25.91 -45.53 41.58
C PHE A 6 -24.59 -45.19 40.84
N ILE A 7 -23.77 -46.20 40.55
CA ILE A 7 -22.51 -46.02 39.81
C ILE A 7 -22.78 -45.67 38.34
N PHE A 8 -23.87 -46.21 37.75
CA PHE A 8 -24.25 -45.90 36.37
C PHE A 8 -24.71 -44.44 36.19
N LEU A 9 -25.30 -43.84 37.23
CA LEU A 9 -25.78 -42.45 37.15
C LEU A 9 -24.63 -41.43 37.19
N CYS A 10 -23.53 -41.73 37.89
CA CYS A 10 -22.35 -40.86 37.93
C CYS A 10 -21.47 -40.97 36.68
N THR A 11 -21.40 -42.14 36.03
CA THR A 11 -20.69 -42.28 34.74
C THR A 11 -21.46 -41.65 33.57
N SER A 12 -22.79 -41.56 33.64
CA SER A 12 -23.59 -40.85 32.64
C SER A 12 -23.50 -39.33 32.75
N PHE A 13 -23.16 -38.77 33.91
CA PHE A 13 -22.97 -37.33 34.08
C PHE A 13 -21.60 -36.84 33.59
N ILE A 14 -20.58 -37.70 33.62
CA ILE A 14 -19.23 -37.37 33.14
C ILE A 14 -19.14 -37.43 31.60
N PHE A 15 -20.01 -38.19 30.93
CA PHE A 15 -20.10 -38.22 29.46
C PHE A 15 -21.01 -37.14 28.86
N LEU A 16 -21.83 -36.44 29.67
CA LEU A 16 -22.70 -35.37 29.19
C LEU A 16 -22.09 -33.96 29.32
N THR A 17 -20.94 -33.81 29.97
CA THR A 17 -20.20 -32.53 30.05
C THR A 17 -19.04 -32.43 29.07
N SER A 18 -18.70 -33.51 28.34
CA SER A 18 -17.64 -33.50 27.32
C SER A 18 -18.08 -32.98 25.94
N CYS A 19 -19.37 -32.71 25.72
CA CYS A 19 -19.85 -32.11 24.46
C CYS A 19 -19.94 -30.58 24.49
N SER A 20 -19.85 -29.92 25.66
CA SER A 20 -19.81 -28.45 25.74
C SER A 20 -18.41 -27.85 25.63
N LEU A 21 -17.36 -28.69 25.64
CA LEU A 21 -15.96 -28.27 25.41
C LEU A 21 -15.55 -28.37 23.93
N LEU A 22 -16.24 -29.19 23.12
CA LEU A 22 -16.04 -29.23 21.67
C LEU A 22 -16.79 -28.09 20.94
N SER A 23 -17.85 -27.54 21.52
CA SER A 23 -18.52 -26.34 21.00
C SER A 23 -17.74 -25.04 21.28
N THR A 24 -16.62 -25.09 22.00
CA THR A 24 -15.66 -23.98 22.10
C THR A 24 -14.44 -24.16 21.21
N ILE A 25 -14.23 -25.35 20.64
CA ILE A 25 -13.19 -25.63 19.63
C ILE A 25 -13.76 -25.50 18.20
N PHE A 26 -15.07 -25.71 18.03
CA PHE A 26 -15.81 -25.47 16.78
C PHE A 26 -17.08 -24.66 17.05
N LYS A 27 -16.93 -23.49 17.69
CA LYS A 27 -17.87 -22.41 17.41
C LYS A 27 -17.42 -21.85 16.05
N PRO A 28 -18.15 -22.06 14.94
CA PRO A 28 -17.98 -21.17 13.80
C PRO A 28 -18.22 -19.77 14.35
N ASP A 29 -17.20 -18.95 14.19
CA ASP A 29 -17.17 -17.63 14.76
C ASP A 29 -18.44 -16.90 14.30
N LEU A 30 -19.31 -16.50 15.24
CA LEU A 30 -20.47 -15.66 14.91
C LEU A 30 -20.02 -14.28 14.37
N GLU A 31 -18.70 -14.00 14.38
CA GLU A 31 -18.08 -12.91 13.62
C GLU A 31 -17.83 -13.22 12.13
N GLU A 32 -17.78 -14.48 11.69
CA GLU A 32 -17.74 -14.83 10.25
C GLU A 32 -19.04 -14.41 9.54
N GLU A 33 -20.17 -14.36 10.25
CA GLU A 33 -21.46 -13.90 9.71
C GLU A 33 -21.47 -12.39 9.33
N LYS A 34 -20.43 -11.62 9.66
CA LYS A 34 -20.34 -10.20 9.28
C LYS A 34 -19.42 -9.92 8.09
N ARG A 35 -18.52 -10.84 7.73
CA ARG A 35 -17.52 -10.61 6.68
C ARG A 35 -18.09 -10.95 5.30
N ASP A 36 -17.81 -10.11 4.30
CA ASP A 36 -18.30 -10.35 2.95
C ASP A 36 -17.72 -11.65 2.38
N ARG A 37 -18.49 -12.38 1.58
CA ARG A 37 -18.02 -13.64 0.94
C ARG A 37 -16.76 -13.44 0.10
N PHE A 38 -16.60 -12.27 -0.51
CA PHE A 38 -15.38 -11.89 -1.21
C PHE A 38 -14.19 -11.76 -0.26
N GLU A 39 -14.39 -11.15 0.91
CA GLU A 39 -13.33 -11.00 1.92
C GLU A 39 -12.93 -12.34 2.51
N VAL A 40 -13.87 -13.26 2.72
CA VAL A 40 -13.57 -14.63 3.15
C VAL A 40 -12.79 -15.38 2.08
N ALA A 41 -13.22 -15.31 0.82
CA ALA A 41 -12.60 -16.08 -0.27
C ALA A 41 -11.22 -15.55 -0.67
N THR A 42 -10.98 -14.24 -0.52
CA THR A 42 -9.78 -13.60 -1.07
C THR A 42 -8.88 -12.97 -0.02
N GLY A 43 -9.36 -12.75 1.21
CA GLY A 43 -8.67 -11.98 2.24
C GLY A 43 -8.62 -10.46 1.97
N HIS A 44 -9.40 -9.97 1.01
CA HIS A 44 -9.44 -8.57 0.60
C HIS A 44 -10.86 -8.00 0.70
N LYS A 45 -10.97 -6.73 1.05
CA LYS A 45 -12.23 -5.99 0.99
C LYS A 45 -12.54 -5.67 -0.47
N LEU A 46 -13.81 -5.82 -0.86
CA LEU A 46 -14.28 -5.47 -2.20
C LEU A 46 -14.19 -3.93 -2.38
N MET A 47 -13.81 -3.48 -3.58
CA MET A 47 -13.79 -2.07 -3.95
C MET A 47 -14.51 -1.81 -5.27
N SER A 48 -14.81 -0.54 -5.54
CA SER A 48 -15.24 -0.10 -6.87
C SER A 48 -14.20 -0.49 -7.93
N LEU A 49 -14.66 -0.81 -9.13
CA LEU A 49 -13.80 -1.29 -10.21
C LEU A 49 -12.88 -0.16 -10.72
N TYR A 50 -11.57 -0.43 -10.75
CA TYR A 50 -10.60 0.48 -11.37
C TYR A 50 -9.85 -0.24 -12.50
N GLU A 51 -9.86 0.35 -13.70
CA GLU A 51 -9.27 -0.24 -14.91
C GLU A 51 -7.77 0.04 -15.08
N LYS A 52 -7.26 1.15 -14.53
CA LYS A 52 -5.90 1.64 -14.87
C LYS A 52 -4.98 1.94 -13.69
N GLN A 53 -5.51 2.19 -12.49
CA GLN A 53 -4.68 2.68 -11.38
C GLN A 53 -4.60 1.67 -10.25
N ASP A 54 -3.41 1.10 -10.12
CA ASP A 54 -2.95 0.48 -8.88
C ASP A 54 -2.85 1.57 -7.78
N LYS A 55 -3.52 1.32 -6.66
CA LYS A 55 -3.60 2.19 -5.48
C LYS A 55 -2.73 1.70 -4.33
N LEU A 56 -1.83 0.74 -4.54
CA LEU A 56 -0.81 0.37 -3.56
C LEU A 56 -0.10 1.61 -3.05
N GLY A 57 -0.02 1.72 -1.72
CA GLY A 57 0.59 2.84 -1.02
C GLY A 57 -0.31 4.05 -0.78
N TYR A 58 -1.53 4.05 -1.33
CA TYR A 58 -2.49 5.12 -1.09
C TYR A 58 -3.09 5.01 0.31
N VAL A 59 -3.23 6.16 0.98
CA VAL A 59 -4.03 6.25 2.19
C VAL A 59 -5.50 6.09 1.86
N PHE A 60 -6.18 5.26 2.64
CA PHE A 60 -7.61 5.08 2.61
C PHE A 60 -8.23 5.79 3.81
N ASP A 61 -9.12 6.74 3.53
CA ASP A 61 -9.76 7.53 4.57
C ASP A 61 -11.17 7.92 4.13
N GLN A 62 -12.11 7.83 5.06
CA GLN A 62 -13.54 8.11 4.85
C GLN A 62 -14.13 7.41 3.61
N GLY A 63 -13.70 6.17 3.31
CA GLY A 63 -14.21 5.41 2.18
C GLY A 63 -13.55 5.72 0.83
N THR A 64 -12.51 6.55 0.79
CA THR A 64 -11.85 6.99 -0.45
C THR A 64 -10.33 6.84 -0.42
N PHE A 65 -9.72 6.62 -1.58
CA PHE A 65 -8.27 6.60 -1.75
C PHE A 65 -7.76 8.03 -2.01
N ILE A 66 -7.04 8.60 -1.06
CA ILE A 66 -6.72 10.04 -1.07
C ILE A 66 -5.40 10.32 -1.80
N LYS A 67 -4.29 9.76 -1.31
CA LYS A 67 -2.95 10.12 -1.77
C LYS A 67 -1.98 8.97 -1.60
N ASN A 68 -1.06 8.82 -2.56
CA ASN A 68 0.05 7.89 -2.44
C ASN A 68 1.08 8.42 -1.44
N ILE A 69 1.20 7.76 -0.29
CA ILE A 69 2.05 8.22 0.83
C ILE A 69 3.07 7.16 1.22
N TRP A 70 2.78 5.91 0.90
CA TRP A 70 3.64 4.77 1.12
C TRP A 70 4.17 4.27 -0.21
N GLY A 71 5.45 3.92 -0.25
CA GLY A 71 6.04 3.26 -1.39
C GLY A 71 6.74 1.98 -0.96
N GLY A 72 7.30 1.28 -1.93
CA GLY A 72 7.87 -0.05 -1.74
C GLY A 72 8.09 -0.72 -3.07
N LYS A 73 8.67 -1.91 -3.03
CA LYS A 73 8.76 -2.78 -4.20
C LYS A 73 7.39 -3.40 -4.43
N LYS A 74 6.94 -3.43 -5.68
CA LYS A 74 5.68 -4.08 -6.07
C LYS A 74 5.97 -5.51 -6.50
N THR A 75 5.28 -6.45 -5.89
CA THR A 75 5.35 -7.86 -6.26
C THR A 75 4.00 -8.33 -6.78
N GLU A 76 4.01 -9.04 -7.88
CA GLU A 76 2.83 -9.70 -8.45
C GLU A 76 2.91 -11.20 -8.17
N SER A 77 1.83 -11.76 -7.66
CA SER A 77 1.67 -13.21 -7.52
C SER A 77 0.40 -13.64 -8.22
N HIS A 78 0.52 -14.72 -8.99
CA HIS A 78 -0.61 -15.33 -9.66
C HIS A 78 -1.21 -16.39 -8.73
N THR A 79 -2.51 -16.29 -8.44
CA THR A 79 -3.14 -17.24 -7.51
C THR A 79 -3.54 -18.55 -8.20
N GLY A 80 -3.59 -18.56 -9.54
CA GLY A 80 -4.04 -19.71 -10.34
C GLY A 80 -5.53 -20.03 -10.23
N GLN A 81 -6.28 -19.22 -9.47
CA GLN A 81 -7.64 -19.53 -9.08
C GLN A 81 -8.65 -18.65 -9.82
N SER A 82 -9.69 -19.29 -10.34
CA SER A 82 -10.94 -18.64 -10.71
C SER A 82 -11.97 -18.96 -9.63
N ILE A 83 -12.70 -17.96 -9.16
CA ILE A 83 -13.65 -18.09 -8.04
C ILE A 83 -15.02 -17.62 -8.48
N THR A 84 -16.05 -18.39 -8.18
CA THR A 84 -17.45 -17.97 -8.29
C THR A 84 -18.02 -17.76 -6.90
N LEU A 85 -18.52 -16.54 -6.64
CA LEU A 85 -19.16 -16.14 -5.40
C LEU A 85 -20.66 -16.00 -5.62
N THR A 86 -21.46 -16.75 -4.88
CA THR A 86 -22.93 -16.65 -4.92
C THR A 86 -23.44 -15.83 -3.74
N TYR A 87 -24.12 -14.73 -4.06
CA TYR A 87 -24.76 -13.82 -3.12
C TYR A 87 -26.27 -14.06 -3.12
N THR A 88 -26.88 -14.09 -1.93
CA THR A 88 -28.33 -14.14 -1.82
C THR A 88 -28.94 -12.75 -2.01
N ARG A 89 -30.26 -12.66 -2.19
CA ARG A 89 -30.98 -11.37 -2.24
C ARG A 89 -30.66 -10.45 -1.05
N LYS A 90 -30.52 -11.00 0.16
CA LYS A 90 -30.24 -10.20 1.37
C LYS A 90 -28.81 -9.64 1.39
N ASP A 91 -27.88 -10.32 0.73
CA ASP A 91 -26.47 -9.90 0.65
C ASP A 91 -26.24 -8.89 -0.48
N PHE A 92 -27.18 -8.77 -1.41
CA PHE A 92 -27.03 -8.01 -2.64
C PHE A 92 -27.04 -6.48 -2.43
N ASP A 93 -27.76 -5.96 -1.44
CA ASP A 93 -27.75 -4.51 -1.16
C ASP A 93 -26.35 -4.02 -0.77
N LYS A 94 -25.55 -4.88 -0.13
CA LYS A 94 -24.13 -4.60 0.16
C LYS A 94 -23.34 -4.54 -1.16
N LEU A 95 -23.51 -5.52 -2.03
CA LEU A 95 -22.84 -5.57 -3.34
C LEU A 95 -23.18 -4.35 -4.22
N LYS A 96 -24.44 -3.88 -4.18
CA LYS A 96 -24.90 -2.68 -4.89
C LYS A 96 -24.23 -1.40 -4.36
N LEU A 97 -24.10 -1.25 -3.04
CA LEU A 97 -23.37 -0.14 -2.43
C LEU A 97 -21.90 -0.10 -2.87
N PHE A 98 -21.27 -1.27 -3.07
CA PHE A 98 -19.85 -1.37 -3.45
C PHE A 98 -19.58 -1.10 -4.93
N LEU A 99 -20.44 -1.59 -5.82
CA LEU A 99 -20.29 -1.38 -7.26
C LEU A 99 -20.71 0.03 -7.70
N GLY A 100 -21.44 0.75 -6.84
CA GLY A 100 -21.78 2.17 -7.02
C GLY A 100 -22.49 2.45 -8.35
N ASP A 101 -22.18 3.58 -8.97
CA ASP A 101 -22.78 4.00 -10.26
C ASP A 101 -22.40 3.07 -11.42
N ASN A 102 -21.36 2.24 -11.24
CA ASN A 102 -20.99 1.21 -12.20
C ASN A 102 -21.97 0.03 -12.17
N PHE A 103 -23.01 0.02 -11.32
CA PHE A 103 -24.00 -1.04 -11.24
C PHE A 103 -25.42 -0.49 -11.15
N ASN A 104 -26.04 -0.26 -12.31
CA ASN A 104 -27.45 0.10 -12.40
C ASN A 104 -28.29 -1.17 -12.48
N VAL A 105 -29.19 -1.33 -11.53
CA VAL A 105 -30.23 -2.36 -11.61
C VAL A 105 -31.55 -1.69 -11.91
N GLY A 106 -32.30 -2.28 -12.85
CA GLY A 106 -33.68 -1.86 -13.08
C GLY A 106 -34.55 -1.94 -11.81
N PRO A 107 -35.72 -1.29 -11.81
CA PRO A 107 -36.58 -1.15 -10.63
C PRO A 107 -37.15 -2.48 -10.07
N SER A 108 -36.99 -3.61 -10.76
CA SER A 108 -37.61 -4.89 -10.40
C SER A 108 -36.63 -5.94 -9.84
N LEU A 109 -35.90 -5.60 -8.78
CA LEU A 109 -35.05 -6.57 -8.05
C LEU A 109 -35.83 -7.57 -7.19
N GLU A 110 -37.13 -7.41 -7.04
CA GLU A 110 -37.96 -8.24 -6.16
C GLU A 110 -37.98 -9.72 -6.55
N SER A 111 -37.76 -10.03 -7.83
CA SER A 111 -37.73 -11.41 -8.36
C SER A 111 -36.34 -12.04 -8.41
N VAL A 112 -35.27 -11.29 -8.14
CA VAL A 112 -33.90 -11.85 -8.11
C VAL A 112 -33.73 -12.72 -6.86
N HIS A 113 -33.37 -13.98 -7.10
CA HIS A 113 -33.18 -14.97 -6.04
C HIS A 113 -31.72 -15.02 -5.57
N HIS A 114 -30.77 -14.99 -6.51
CA HIS A 114 -29.34 -14.96 -6.22
C HIS A 114 -28.54 -14.29 -7.34
N VAL A 115 -27.31 -13.90 -7.03
CA VAL A 115 -26.36 -13.26 -7.94
C VAL A 115 -25.02 -13.98 -7.85
N ASN A 116 -24.46 -14.34 -8.99
CA ASN A 116 -23.12 -14.90 -9.09
C ASN A 116 -22.14 -13.84 -9.56
N VAL A 117 -21.00 -13.80 -8.88
CA VAL A 117 -19.83 -13.00 -9.25
C VAL A 117 -18.71 -13.97 -9.59
N ASP A 118 -18.29 -13.99 -10.85
CA ASP A 118 -17.21 -14.83 -11.34
C ASP A 118 -15.93 -13.99 -11.49
N LEU A 119 -14.84 -14.49 -10.92
CA LEU A 119 -13.50 -13.90 -10.93
C LEU A 119 -12.57 -14.85 -11.69
N GLU A 120 -11.96 -14.41 -12.78
CA GLU A 120 -11.02 -15.24 -13.56
C GLU A 120 -9.60 -14.68 -13.51
N ASP A 121 -8.60 -15.57 -13.44
CA ASP A 121 -7.17 -15.23 -13.44
C ASP A 121 -6.81 -14.25 -12.31
N ILE A 122 -7.15 -14.59 -11.08
CA ILE A 122 -6.92 -13.71 -9.93
C ILE A 122 -5.42 -13.51 -9.73
N ARG A 123 -4.99 -12.26 -9.76
CA ARG A 123 -3.62 -11.82 -9.47
C ARG A 123 -3.60 -10.90 -8.26
N LYS A 124 -2.64 -11.12 -7.39
CA LYS A 124 -2.44 -10.35 -6.17
C LYS A 124 -1.20 -9.47 -6.33
N TYR A 125 -1.41 -8.18 -6.16
CA TYR A 125 -0.37 -7.16 -6.18
C TYR A 125 -0.10 -6.75 -4.74
N GLU A 126 1.15 -6.86 -4.28
CA GLU A 126 1.54 -6.51 -2.93
C GLU A 126 2.66 -5.48 -2.93
N LEU A 127 2.61 -4.59 -1.94
CA LEU A 127 3.71 -3.70 -1.62
C LEU A 127 4.59 -4.38 -0.58
N VAL A 128 5.85 -4.61 -0.92
CA VAL A 128 6.89 -5.15 -0.02
C VAL A 128 7.98 -4.11 0.19
N ASP A 129 8.82 -4.29 1.21
CA ASP A 129 9.84 -3.31 1.62
C ASP A 129 9.22 -1.91 1.83
N ILE A 130 8.07 -1.88 2.50
CA ILE A 130 7.20 -0.70 2.61
C ILE A 130 7.88 0.39 3.44
N GLN A 131 7.85 1.61 2.92
CA GLN A 131 8.35 2.80 3.60
C GLN A 131 7.52 4.02 3.19
N PRO A 132 7.38 5.04 4.04
CA PRO A 132 6.72 6.26 3.62
C PRO A 132 7.58 7.01 2.59
N LEU A 133 6.93 7.75 1.70
CA LEU A 133 7.64 8.65 0.81
C LEU A 133 8.19 9.83 1.63
N VAL A 134 9.45 10.22 1.38
CA VAL A 134 10.18 11.18 2.22
C VAL A 134 9.46 12.52 2.36
N GLU A 135 8.72 12.95 1.34
CA GLU A 135 7.92 14.18 1.38
C GLU A 135 6.83 14.19 2.47
N TYR A 136 6.39 13.02 2.94
CA TYR A 136 5.39 12.90 4.01
C TYR A 136 5.99 12.65 5.39
N MET A 137 7.30 12.47 5.51
CA MET A 137 7.97 12.22 6.80
C MET A 137 8.07 13.49 7.67
N GLY A 138 7.54 14.61 7.17
CA GLY A 138 7.39 15.87 7.89
C GLY A 138 6.38 15.80 9.05
N LYS A 139 6.65 16.49 10.17
CA LYS A 139 5.71 16.80 11.27
C LYS A 139 4.29 17.15 10.81
N ASN A 140 4.14 17.92 9.73
CA ASN A 140 2.83 18.35 9.22
C ASN A 140 2.07 17.23 8.47
N SER A 141 2.73 16.15 8.11
CA SER A 141 2.21 15.04 7.31
C SER A 141 2.07 13.73 8.10
N LEU A 142 2.48 13.72 9.38
CA LEU A 142 2.41 12.55 10.27
C LEU A 142 0.98 12.01 10.44
N GLY A 143 0.00 12.91 10.48
CA GLY A 143 -1.41 12.52 10.55
C GLY A 143 -1.88 11.73 9.33
N LEU A 144 -1.20 11.85 8.18
CA LEU A 144 -1.48 11.05 7.00
C LEU A 144 -0.73 9.71 7.02
N ILE A 145 0.54 9.69 7.44
CA ILE A 145 1.32 8.46 7.57
C ILE A 145 0.64 7.50 8.55
N ARG A 146 0.06 8.00 9.64
CA ARG A 146 -0.62 7.18 10.65
C ARG A 146 -1.94 6.54 10.19
N LYS A 147 -2.48 6.93 9.03
CA LYS A 147 -3.75 6.39 8.53
C LYS A 147 -3.54 5.06 7.82
N ASP A 148 -4.61 4.29 7.73
CA ASP A 148 -4.65 3.06 6.95
C ASP A 148 -4.24 3.32 5.49
N PHE A 149 -3.45 2.40 4.95
CA PHE A 149 -3.02 2.48 3.56
C PHE A 149 -3.14 1.13 2.85
N VAL A 150 -3.25 1.17 1.53
CA VAL A 150 -3.41 -0.02 0.70
C VAL A 150 -2.08 -0.76 0.56
N VAL A 151 -2.00 -1.96 1.12
CA VAL A 151 -0.80 -2.82 1.07
C VAL A 151 -0.89 -3.94 0.05
N SER A 152 -2.12 -4.34 -0.29
CA SER A 152 -2.37 -5.39 -1.27
C SER A 152 -3.61 -5.06 -2.09
N MET A 153 -3.62 -5.45 -3.36
CA MET A 153 -4.76 -5.34 -4.26
C MET A 153 -4.93 -6.61 -5.07
N ILE A 154 -6.19 -6.91 -5.41
CA ILE A 154 -6.54 -7.99 -6.34
C ILE A 154 -6.95 -7.41 -7.67
N LYS A 155 -6.34 -7.96 -8.72
CA LYS A 155 -6.71 -7.75 -10.11
C LYS A 155 -7.21 -9.05 -10.71
N VAL A 156 -8.20 -8.98 -11.58
CA VAL A 156 -8.70 -10.14 -12.33
C VAL A 156 -8.66 -9.85 -13.82
N SER A 157 -8.38 -10.88 -14.62
CA SER A 157 -8.45 -10.75 -16.08
C SER A 157 -9.88 -10.52 -16.53
N ARG A 158 -10.84 -11.15 -15.85
CA ARG A 158 -12.28 -11.03 -16.13
C ARG A 158 -13.08 -11.06 -14.83
N PHE A 159 -13.96 -10.09 -14.69
CA PHE A 159 -14.93 -9.96 -13.60
C PHE A 159 -16.33 -10.04 -14.21
N THR A 160 -17.11 -11.07 -13.88
CA THR A 160 -18.47 -11.25 -14.44
C THR A 160 -19.52 -11.22 -13.35
N ILE A 161 -20.64 -10.52 -13.57
CA ILE A 161 -21.82 -10.56 -12.70
C ILE A 161 -23.03 -11.13 -13.47
N ARG A 162 -23.75 -12.08 -12.86
CA ARG A 162 -25.00 -12.66 -13.40
C ARG A 162 -26.04 -12.76 -12.29
N ALA A 163 -27.26 -12.27 -12.53
CA ALA A 163 -28.39 -12.48 -11.62
C ALA A 163 -29.32 -13.56 -12.15
N TYR A 164 -29.98 -14.25 -11.21
CA TYR A 164 -30.90 -15.32 -11.51
C TYR A 164 -32.24 -15.10 -10.79
N GLU A 165 -33.33 -15.24 -11.53
CA GLU A 165 -34.68 -15.30 -10.97
C GLU A 165 -35.14 -16.74 -10.78
N LYS A 166 -35.97 -16.97 -9.76
CA LYS A 166 -36.61 -18.26 -9.54
C LYS A 166 -37.97 -18.25 -10.23
N VAL A 167 -38.16 -19.13 -11.19
CA VAL A 167 -39.42 -19.35 -11.90
C VAL A 167 -40.05 -20.64 -11.39
N MET A 168 -41.30 -20.58 -10.93
CA MET A 168 -42.04 -21.77 -10.49
C MET A 168 -42.82 -22.34 -11.68
N GLY A 169 -42.48 -23.56 -12.09
CA GLY A 169 -43.20 -24.32 -13.13
C GLY A 169 -43.98 -25.52 -12.55
N GLN A 170 -44.73 -26.22 -13.40
CA GLN A 170 -45.51 -27.42 -13.01
C GLN A 170 -44.64 -28.57 -12.47
N PHE A 171 -43.33 -28.59 -12.77
CA PHE A 171 -42.38 -29.63 -12.36
C PHE A 171 -41.35 -29.16 -11.31
N GLY A 172 -41.58 -28.00 -10.67
CA GLY A 172 -40.71 -27.47 -9.62
C GLY A 172 -40.14 -26.09 -9.93
N ALA A 173 -39.11 -25.71 -9.16
CA ALA A 173 -38.45 -24.42 -9.32
C ALA A 173 -37.31 -24.49 -10.34
N GLU A 174 -37.34 -23.61 -11.33
CA GLU A 174 -36.25 -23.38 -12.29
C GLU A 174 -35.60 -22.02 -12.04
N TYR A 175 -34.31 -21.90 -12.33
CA TYR A 175 -33.58 -20.64 -12.23
C TYR A 175 -33.20 -20.15 -13.62
N ARG A 176 -33.56 -18.91 -13.95
CA ARG A 176 -33.30 -18.31 -15.28
C ARG A 176 -32.51 -16.99 -15.14
N PRO A 177 -31.64 -16.65 -16.11
CA PRO A 177 -30.92 -15.38 -16.10
C PRO A 177 -31.89 -14.19 -16.07
N PHE A 178 -31.61 -13.21 -15.22
CA PHE A 178 -32.42 -12.01 -15.08
C PHE A 178 -31.95 -10.92 -16.06
N SER A 179 -32.86 -10.48 -16.94
CA SER A 179 -32.51 -9.71 -18.14
C SER A 179 -32.40 -8.18 -17.97
N MET A 180 -32.52 -7.67 -16.74
CA MET A 180 -32.50 -6.22 -16.45
C MET A 180 -31.33 -5.75 -15.57
N LEU A 181 -30.19 -6.45 -15.60
CA LEU A 181 -28.94 -5.93 -15.02
C LEU A 181 -28.23 -4.98 -16.00
N LYS A 182 -27.74 -3.82 -15.54
CA LYS A 182 -26.93 -2.84 -16.31
C LYS A 182 -25.73 -2.29 -15.51
N VAL A 183 -24.55 -2.90 -15.58
CA VAL A 183 -23.27 -2.40 -15.06
C VAL A 183 -22.73 -1.35 -16.02
N GLY A 184 -22.54 -0.14 -15.51
CA GLY A 184 -21.79 0.93 -16.15
C GLY A 184 -20.30 0.64 -16.07
N GLY A 185 -19.80 -0.26 -16.90
CA GLY A 185 -18.37 -0.56 -16.98
C GLY A 185 -18.05 -1.04 -18.38
N LYS A 186 -17.81 -0.09 -19.30
CA LYS A 186 -17.37 -0.42 -20.65
C LYS A 186 -15.85 -0.41 -20.70
N THR A 187 -15.25 -1.59 -20.79
CA THR A 187 -13.99 -1.75 -21.53
C THR A 187 -14.02 -3.05 -22.32
N GLY A 188 -14.06 -2.94 -23.65
CA GLY A 188 -14.06 -4.08 -24.57
C GLY A 188 -15.43 -4.36 -25.20
N VAL A 189 -15.39 -4.89 -26.43
CA VAL A 189 -16.57 -5.19 -27.26
C VAL A 189 -17.36 -6.32 -26.60
N SER A 190 -18.38 -5.99 -25.81
CA SER A 190 -19.36 -6.98 -25.37
C SER A 190 -20.21 -7.39 -26.57
N VAL A 191 -20.03 -8.61 -27.05
CA VAL A 191 -21.02 -9.25 -27.93
C VAL A 191 -22.33 -9.30 -27.14
N HIS A 192 -23.38 -8.67 -27.67
CA HIS A 192 -24.68 -8.51 -27.03
C HIS A 192 -25.22 -9.79 -26.35
N ARG A 193 -24.99 -9.94 -25.05
CA ARG A 193 -25.83 -10.72 -24.15
C ARG A 193 -26.33 -9.75 -23.09
N LYS A 194 -27.64 -9.48 -23.10
CA LYS A 194 -28.29 -8.42 -22.29
C LYS A 194 -28.18 -8.65 -20.78
N ASP A 195 -27.69 -9.81 -20.34
CA ASP A 195 -27.83 -10.33 -18.98
C ASP A 195 -26.48 -10.55 -18.27
N GLU A 196 -25.36 -10.35 -18.97
CA GLU A 196 -24.00 -10.55 -18.44
C GLU A 196 -23.22 -9.23 -18.47
N GLN A 197 -22.53 -8.91 -17.37
CA GLN A 197 -21.60 -7.79 -17.34
C GLN A 197 -20.21 -8.21 -17.00
N ILE A 198 -19.28 -7.70 -17.80
CA ILE A 198 -17.91 -8.16 -17.82
C ILE A 198 -16.99 -6.95 -17.73
N GLY A 199 -16.17 -6.89 -16.68
CA GLY A 199 -15.01 -6.02 -16.61
C GLY A 199 -13.76 -6.82 -16.95
N TYR A 200 -12.84 -6.24 -17.73
CA TYR A 200 -11.57 -6.89 -18.09
C TYR A 200 -10.39 -6.19 -17.44
N ASN A 201 -9.45 -6.97 -16.90
CA ASN A 201 -8.21 -6.48 -16.29
C ASN A 201 -8.44 -5.42 -15.18
N VAL A 202 -9.46 -5.64 -14.35
CA VAL A 202 -9.90 -4.68 -13.32
C VAL A 202 -9.35 -5.02 -11.94
N PHE A 203 -9.04 -3.98 -11.16
CA PHE A 203 -8.85 -4.12 -9.72
C PHE A 203 -10.21 -4.18 -9.02
N ILE A 204 -10.37 -5.16 -8.13
CA ILE A 204 -11.66 -5.50 -7.51
C ILE A 204 -11.62 -5.61 -6.00
N GLY A 205 -10.41 -5.71 -5.42
CA GLY A 205 -10.25 -5.85 -3.98
C GLY A 205 -8.98 -5.20 -3.47
N TYR A 206 -8.98 -4.81 -2.19
CA TYR A 206 -7.85 -4.22 -1.50
C TYR A 206 -7.72 -4.75 -0.08
N LYS A 207 -6.50 -4.72 0.45
CA LYS A 207 -6.20 -4.96 1.86
C LYS A 207 -5.51 -3.73 2.40
N LEU A 208 -5.95 -3.30 3.58
CA LEU A 208 -5.34 -2.21 4.30
C LEU A 208 -4.35 -2.71 5.34
N TYR A 209 -3.35 -1.89 5.61
CA TYR A 209 -2.50 -2.01 6.79
C TYR A 209 -2.64 -0.73 7.61
N ASN A 210 -2.62 -0.85 8.93
CA ASN A 210 -2.68 0.28 9.84
C ASN A 210 -1.36 1.05 9.80
N GLY A 211 -1.39 2.26 9.24
CA GLY A 211 -0.19 3.10 9.12
C GLY A 211 0.46 3.43 10.47
N SER A 212 -0.31 3.47 11.56
CA SER A 212 0.23 3.66 12.91
C SER A 212 0.98 2.44 13.44
N GLU A 213 0.52 1.23 13.13
CA GLU A 213 1.24 -0.02 13.48
C GLU A 213 2.51 -0.19 12.65
N TRP A 214 2.49 0.29 11.40
CA TRP A 214 3.69 0.31 10.56
C TRP A 214 4.68 1.41 11.01
N TRP A 215 4.16 2.55 11.46
CA TRP A 215 4.92 3.71 11.92
C TRP A 215 5.05 3.71 13.45
N ASP A 216 5.70 2.68 14.00
CA ASP A 216 5.94 2.54 15.45
C ASP A 216 7.17 3.35 15.94
N ASN A 217 7.68 4.25 15.11
CA ASN A 217 8.89 4.98 15.44
C ASN A 217 8.57 6.35 16.04
N ASN A 218 8.98 6.50 17.30
CA ASN A 218 8.94 7.71 18.12
C ASN A 218 9.90 8.82 17.60
N PHE A 219 10.04 9.01 16.29
CA PHE A 219 10.92 10.03 15.70
C PHE A 219 10.64 11.45 16.21
N GLU A 220 9.42 11.70 16.71
CA GLU A 220 9.06 12.98 17.31
C GLU A 220 9.84 13.29 18.59
N SER A 221 10.23 12.26 19.37
CA SER A 221 11.04 12.40 20.58
C SER A 221 12.53 12.43 20.31
N LEU A 222 12.97 12.11 19.09
CA LEU A 222 14.39 12.09 18.75
C LEU A 222 14.95 13.51 18.61
N PRO A 223 16.20 13.75 19.05
CA PRO A 223 16.78 15.08 19.04
C PRO A 223 16.94 15.61 17.61
N LYS A 224 16.66 16.90 17.41
CA LYS A 224 16.93 17.55 16.13
C LYS A 224 18.39 17.96 16.07
N VAL A 225 19.08 17.55 15.01
CA VAL A 225 20.50 17.85 14.80
C VAL A 225 20.67 18.86 13.68
N GLY A 226 21.63 19.78 13.77
CA GLY A 226 21.96 20.66 12.65
C GLY A 226 22.99 19.99 11.73
N VAL A 227 22.99 20.33 10.44
CA VAL A 227 24.04 19.90 9.51
C VAL A 227 24.76 21.13 8.99
N ILE A 228 26.08 21.16 9.20
CA ILE A 228 26.96 22.20 8.68
C ILE A 228 27.75 21.56 7.55
N VAL A 229 27.64 22.11 6.35
CA VAL A 229 28.45 21.66 5.21
C VAL A 229 29.70 22.54 5.15
N ASP A 230 30.86 21.90 5.16
CA ASP A 230 32.13 22.53 4.89
C ASP A 230 32.19 22.76 3.36
N GLN A 231 31.81 23.97 2.95
CA GLN A 231 31.75 24.40 1.56
C GLN A 231 32.92 23.89 0.69
N PRO A 232 32.66 23.49 -0.56
CA PRO A 232 33.47 24.02 -1.66
C PRO A 232 33.02 25.47 -1.92
N LYS A 233 33.96 26.42 -2.07
CA LYS A 233 33.69 27.86 -2.25
C LYS A 233 32.54 28.09 -3.25
N THR A 234 31.64 29.03 -2.98
CA THR A 234 30.66 29.52 -3.99
C THR A 234 31.42 29.77 -5.29
N GLU A 235 31.00 29.13 -6.39
CA GLU A 235 31.68 29.17 -7.71
C GLU A 235 32.94 28.29 -7.87
N SER A 236 32.97 27.12 -7.25
CA SER A 236 34.03 26.14 -7.42
C SER A 236 33.88 25.33 -8.72
N THR A 237 34.76 25.58 -9.69
CA THR A 237 34.99 24.74 -10.89
C THR A 237 35.40 23.34 -10.45
N ILE A 238 34.65 22.32 -10.87
CA ILE A 238 34.95 20.91 -10.57
C ILE A 238 35.35 20.22 -11.87
N ASP A 239 36.60 19.78 -11.97
CA ASP A 239 37.16 19.17 -13.18
C ASP A 239 36.60 17.77 -13.50
N ARG A 240 35.65 17.26 -12.68
CA ARG A 240 35.13 15.89 -12.74
C ARG A 240 33.61 15.88 -12.58
N VAL A 241 32.95 14.86 -13.14
CA VAL A 241 31.52 14.53 -12.91
C VAL A 241 31.22 14.04 -11.47
N ARG A 242 32.15 14.28 -10.53
CA ARG A 242 32.02 13.92 -9.12
C ARG A 242 32.51 15.07 -8.26
N ALA A 243 31.74 15.42 -7.23
CA ALA A 243 32.14 16.39 -6.22
C ALA A 243 32.29 15.72 -4.87
N ARG A 244 33.25 16.19 -4.09
CA ARG A 244 33.42 15.80 -2.69
C ARG A 244 32.68 16.79 -1.81
N VAL A 245 31.86 16.27 -0.91
CA VAL A 245 31.08 17.03 0.05
C VAL A 245 31.56 16.65 1.43
N LYS A 246 31.92 17.65 2.24
CA LYS A 246 32.36 17.47 3.61
C LYS A 246 31.51 18.32 4.54
N GLY A 247 31.48 17.98 5.81
CA GLY A 247 30.83 18.78 6.82
C GLY A 247 30.82 18.09 8.16
N LYS A 248 29.98 18.61 9.05
CA LYS A 248 29.77 18.07 10.39
C LYS A 248 28.33 18.16 10.83
N ILE A 249 27.92 17.23 11.67
CA ILE A 249 26.67 17.30 12.43
C ILE A 249 26.90 18.20 13.64
N ALA A 250 26.15 19.30 13.73
CA ALA A 250 26.24 20.24 14.83
C ALA A 250 25.82 19.54 16.13
N GLN A 251 26.58 19.75 17.20
CA GLN A 251 26.31 19.19 18.53
C GLN A 251 26.24 17.65 18.55
N TYR A 252 26.90 16.97 17.60
CA TYR A 252 26.91 15.50 17.55
C TYR A 252 27.32 14.85 18.87
N ASN A 253 28.37 15.37 19.51
CA ASN A 253 28.90 14.83 20.76
C ASN A 253 28.02 15.07 21.99
N SER A 254 26.99 15.92 21.91
CA SER A 254 26.03 16.09 23.01
C SER A 254 24.84 15.14 22.90
N LEU A 255 24.78 14.31 21.86
CA LEU A 255 23.72 13.33 21.67
C LEU A 255 24.02 12.05 22.45
N PRO A 256 23.01 11.39 23.03
CA PRO A 256 23.13 10.04 23.55
C PRO A 256 23.72 9.07 22.52
N GLU A 257 24.43 8.04 22.99
CA GLU A 257 25.09 7.07 22.10
C GLU A 257 24.10 6.33 21.18
N ASP A 258 22.95 5.93 21.72
CA ASP A 258 21.89 5.26 20.94
C ASP A 258 21.35 6.14 19.81
N ASP A 259 21.16 7.43 20.07
CA ASP A 259 20.77 8.41 19.06
C ASP A 259 21.87 8.58 18.01
N ARG A 260 23.14 8.64 18.42
CA ARG A 260 24.28 8.73 17.49
C ARG A 260 24.37 7.51 16.57
N ASN A 261 24.16 6.31 17.09
CA ASN A 261 24.23 5.05 16.35
C ASN A 261 23.07 4.88 15.35
N SER A 262 21.92 5.52 15.62
CA SER A 262 20.76 5.49 14.73
C SER A 262 20.78 6.59 13.67
N LEU A 263 21.61 7.64 13.81
CA LEU A 263 21.76 8.67 12.78
C LEU A 263 22.23 8.10 11.43
N ARG A 264 21.68 8.67 10.36
CA ARG A 264 21.94 8.33 8.96
C ARG A 264 22.06 9.62 8.16
N MET A 265 23.23 9.81 7.54
CA MET A 265 23.54 11.00 6.76
C MET A 265 23.33 10.75 5.27
N TYR A 266 22.56 11.62 4.64
CA TYR A 266 22.25 11.56 3.21
C TYR A 266 22.64 12.84 2.50
N ILE A 267 23.02 12.67 1.23
CA ILE A 267 23.36 13.76 0.33
C ILE A 267 22.41 13.71 -0.86
N MET A 268 21.96 14.87 -1.31
CA MET A 268 21.11 15.01 -2.49
C MET A 268 21.70 16.02 -3.46
N THR A 269 21.45 15.79 -4.74
CA THR A 269 21.83 16.70 -5.82
C THR A 269 20.60 17.08 -6.63
N ARG A 270 20.61 18.28 -7.19
CA ARG A 270 19.61 18.73 -8.16
C ARG A 270 20.26 19.54 -9.25
N SER A 271 20.02 19.18 -10.51
CA SER A 271 20.41 19.97 -11.67
C SER A 271 19.54 21.22 -11.80
N GLU A 272 20.02 22.29 -12.42
CA GLU A 272 19.19 23.48 -12.67
C GLU A 272 18.01 23.26 -13.61
N TYR A 273 18.02 22.17 -14.41
CA TYR A 273 16.92 21.80 -15.31
C TYR A 273 15.98 20.75 -14.75
N GLU A 274 16.30 20.18 -13.59
CA GLU A 274 15.47 19.15 -12.95
C GLU A 274 14.82 19.73 -11.70
N ASP A 275 13.50 19.54 -11.58
CA ASP A 275 12.77 19.97 -10.39
C ASP A 275 13.03 19.06 -9.19
N ALA A 276 13.25 17.77 -9.45
CA ALA A 276 13.42 16.74 -8.42
C ALA A 276 14.86 16.68 -7.88
N TRP A 277 14.99 16.52 -6.57
CA TRP A 277 16.27 16.19 -5.95
C TRP A 277 16.53 14.69 -6.08
N THR A 278 17.75 14.31 -6.45
CA THR A 278 18.18 12.91 -6.54
C THR A 278 18.98 12.51 -5.29
N LEU A 279 18.55 11.45 -4.62
CA LEU A 279 19.22 10.91 -3.44
C LEU A 279 20.52 10.18 -3.83
N GLN A 280 21.65 10.68 -3.32
CA GLN A 280 22.98 10.09 -3.50
C GLN A 280 23.26 9.02 -2.44
N SER A 281 24.43 8.41 -2.50
CA SER A 281 24.86 7.40 -1.51
C SER A 281 24.90 7.97 -0.09
N LYS A 282 24.63 7.11 0.90
CA LYS A 282 24.78 7.39 2.33
C LYS A 282 26.22 7.84 2.61
N ALA A 283 26.38 8.96 3.32
CA ALA A 283 27.69 9.42 3.76
C ALA A 283 28.07 8.73 5.06
N ILE A 284 29.36 8.42 5.20
CA ILE A 284 29.91 7.87 6.45
C ILE A 284 30.14 9.04 7.39
N VAL A 285 29.62 8.92 8.61
CA VAL A 285 29.85 9.85 9.72
C VAL A 285 30.88 9.21 10.63
N ASP A 286 31.92 9.94 11.01
CA ASP A 286 32.94 9.47 11.94
C ASP A 286 32.51 9.66 13.41
N THR A 287 33.39 9.26 14.33
CA THR A 287 33.13 9.30 15.78
C THR A 287 32.98 10.71 16.34
N GLU A 288 33.41 11.74 15.61
CA GLU A 288 33.31 13.14 16.01
C GLU A 288 32.14 13.88 15.31
N GLY A 289 31.41 13.18 14.44
CA GLY A 289 30.27 13.74 13.72
C GLY A 289 30.64 14.42 12.41
N TYR A 290 31.89 14.28 11.94
CA TYR A 290 32.28 14.72 10.60
C TYR A 290 31.83 13.70 9.56
N PHE A 291 31.54 14.19 8.37
CA PHE A 291 31.17 13.32 7.25
C PHE A 291 31.91 13.71 5.98
N GLU A 292 32.14 12.70 5.15
CA GLU A 292 32.61 12.87 3.78
C GLU A 292 31.76 12.01 2.85
N GLY A 293 31.33 12.59 1.72
CA GLY A 293 30.62 11.87 0.68
C GLY A 293 31.03 12.33 -0.72
N ILE A 294 30.96 11.39 -1.66
CA ILE A 294 31.20 11.67 -3.08
C ILE A 294 29.85 11.67 -3.79
N VAL A 295 29.50 12.80 -4.41
CA VAL A 295 28.28 12.92 -5.22
C VAL A 295 28.59 12.84 -6.70
N LYS A 296 27.71 12.21 -7.48
CA LYS A 296 27.80 12.19 -8.94
C LYS A 296 26.96 13.32 -9.52
N LEU A 297 27.55 14.12 -10.42
CA LEU A 297 26.95 15.31 -11.01
C LEU A 297 26.54 15.08 -12.48
N GLY A 298 25.84 13.97 -12.78
CA GLY A 298 25.41 13.62 -14.14
C GLY A 298 26.43 12.81 -14.96
N THR A 299 26.24 12.77 -16.28
CA THR A 299 27.18 12.18 -17.25
C THR A 299 28.14 13.25 -17.80
N LEU A 300 29.20 12.82 -18.50
CA LEU A 300 30.16 13.73 -19.12
C LEU A 300 29.52 14.67 -20.16
N GLU A 301 28.47 14.21 -20.84
CA GLU A 301 27.73 14.97 -21.86
C GLU A 301 26.72 15.95 -21.24
N SER A 302 26.16 15.61 -20.07
CA SER A 302 25.11 16.38 -19.39
C SER A 302 25.61 17.26 -18.25
N GLY A 303 26.92 17.35 -18.03
CA GLY A 303 27.53 17.92 -16.81
C GLY A 303 28.34 19.21 -17.01
N ASN A 304 28.52 19.66 -18.25
CA ASN A 304 29.39 20.80 -18.57
C ASN A 304 28.62 22.13 -18.59
N GLY A 305 29.07 23.12 -17.80
CA GLY A 305 28.46 24.46 -17.76
C GLY A 305 27.19 24.56 -16.92
N HIS A 306 26.85 23.51 -16.17
CA HIS A 306 25.60 23.44 -15.41
C HIS A 306 25.77 23.76 -13.94
N ARG A 307 24.71 24.31 -13.34
CA ARG A 307 24.62 24.54 -11.90
C ARG A 307 23.95 23.35 -11.23
N TYR A 308 24.61 22.85 -10.18
CA TYR A 308 24.05 21.82 -9.32
C TYR A 308 23.82 22.40 -7.92
N SER A 309 22.64 22.18 -7.39
CA SER A 309 22.37 22.38 -5.97
C SER A 309 22.70 21.09 -5.23
N ILE A 310 23.40 21.20 -4.11
CA ILE A 310 23.67 20.08 -3.22
C ILE A 310 23.04 20.38 -1.87
N ALA A 311 22.35 19.40 -1.32
CA ALA A 311 21.76 19.45 0.01
C ALA A 311 22.20 18.23 0.79
N THR A 312 22.35 18.43 2.09
CA THR A 312 22.66 17.34 3.02
C THR A 312 21.67 17.39 4.16
N PHE A 313 21.26 16.21 4.63
CA PHE A 313 20.30 16.07 5.72
C PHE A 313 20.58 14.78 6.48
N VAL A 314 20.11 14.75 7.72
CA VAL A 314 20.25 13.59 8.60
C VAL A 314 18.88 13.08 9.02
N THR A 315 18.77 11.78 9.16
CA THR A 315 17.58 11.09 9.66
C THR A 315 17.99 9.97 10.62
N TYR A 316 17.05 9.46 11.41
CA TYR A 316 17.22 8.32 12.31
C TYR A 316 16.73 6.99 11.72
N PHE A 317 16.33 7.00 10.45
CA PHE A 317 15.87 5.82 9.74
C PHE A 317 16.62 5.69 8.42
N ASP A 318 16.75 4.44 7.96
CA ASP A 318 17.30 4.19 6.64
C ASP A 318 16.23 4.50 5.56
N ILE A 319 16.62 5.30 4.58
CA ILE A 319 15.82 5.58 3.39
C ILE A 319 16.14 4.51 2.35
N ASN A 320 15.13 3.73 1.94
CA ASN A 320 15.29 2.86 0.78
C ASN A 320 15.18 3.71 -0.49
N ARG A 321 16.30 3.73 -1.22
CA ARG A 321 16.54 4.59 -2.38
C ARG A 321 15.71 4.22 -3.58
N ASP A 322 15.23 2.99 -3.70
CA ASP A 322 14.44 2.56 -4.86
C ASP A 322 13.07 3.25 -4.88
N VAL A 323 12.52 3.51 -3.69
CA VAL A 323 11.25 4.22 -3.53
C VAL A 323 11.44 5.74 -3.49
N ASN A 324 12.50 6.19 -2.82
CA ASN A 324 12.74 7.60 -2.53
C ASN A 324 13.91 8.18 -3.36
N SER A 325 14.13 7.66 -4.56
CA SER A 325 15.23 8.05 -5.45
C SER A 325 15.15 9.51 -5.87
N GLN A 326 13.92 9.98 -6.10
CA GLN A 326 13.59 11.36 -6.46
C GLN A 326 12.69 11.95 -5.39
N ILE A 327 13.12 13.06 -4.81
CA ILE A 327 12.40 13.70 -3.71
C ILE A 327 12.10 15.15 -4.09
N PRO A 328 10.83 15.57 -4.16
CA PRO A 328 10.47 16.96 -4.44
C PRO A 328 10.76 17.87 -3.23
N PHE A 329 10.87 17.31 -2.02
CA PHE A 329 10.98 18.03 -0.76
C PHE A 329 12.08 17.46 0.17
N LEU A 330 12.93 18.33 0.73
CA LEU A 330 13.99 17.93 1.66
C LEU A 330 13.42 17.75 3.08
N PRO A 331 13.74 16.66 3.80
CA PRO A 331 13.33 16.48 5.19
C PRO A 331 14.03 17.49 6.13
N PHE A 332 13.69 17.40 7.42
CA PHE A 332 14.19 18.27 8.48
C PHE A 332 15.72 18.40 8.50
N ASN A 333 16.21 19.53 9.05
CA ASN A 333 17.62 19.76 9.37
C ASN A 333 18.59 19.74 8.18
N LYS A 334 18.49 20.76 7.32
CA LYS A 334 19.27 20.86 6.08
C LYS A 334 20.43 21.84 6.18
N GLY A 335 21.55 21.45 5.57
CA GLY A 335 22.53 22.37 4.99
C GLY A 335 22.37 22.39 3.47
N LYS A 336 22.27 23.57 2.83
CA LYS A 336 22.12 23.72 1.37
C LYS A 336 23.20 24.63 0.80
N TYR A 337 23.72 24.28 -0.36
CA TYR A 337 24.62 25.13 -1.13
C TYR A 337 24.46 24.90 -2.63
N VAL A 338 24.92 25.86 -3.44
CA VAL A 338 24.88 25.81 -4.90
C VAL A 338 26.31 25.82 -5.42
N ILE A 339 26.63 24.86 -6.28
CA ILE A 339 27.92 24.78 -6.98
C ILE A 339 27.70 25.01 -8.48
N ARG A 340 28.63 25.71 -9.11
CA ARG A 340 28.67 25.85 -10.57
C ARG A 340 29.78 24.95 -11.09
N VAL A 341 29.45 24.02 -11.98
CA VAL A 341 30.45 23.14 -12.59
C VAL A 341 30.91 23.80 -13.90
N THR A 342 32.18 24.18 -13.94
CA THR A 342 32.85 24.64 -15.16
C THR A 342 33.91 23.59 -15.51
N ARG A 343 33.97 23.12 -16.76
CA ARG A 343 35.05 22.23 -17.19
C ARG A 343 36.29 23.06 -17.49
N LYS A 344 37.43 22.70 -16.91
CA LYS A 344 38.72 23.10 -17.47
C LYS A 344 39.08 22.04 -18.50
N ASP A 345 38.82 22.33 -19.76
CA ASP A 345 39.37 21.51 -20.84
C ASP A 345 40.90 21.59 -20.70
N VAL A 346 41.52 20.49 -20.29
CA VAL A 346 42.97 20.34 -20.45
C VAL A 346 43.18 20.10 -21.94
N PHE A 347 43.47 21.19 -22.66
CA PHE A 347 44.20 21.14 -23.91
C PHE A 347 45.68 21.35 -23.61
#